data_AF-A0A932TJ38-F1
#
_entry.id   AF-A0A932TJ38-F1
#
_cell.length_a   1.000
_cell.length_b   1.000
_cell.length_c   1.000
_cell.angle_alpha   90.00
_cell.angle_beta   90.00
_cell.angle_gamma   90.00
#
_symmetry.space_group_name_H-M   'P 1'
#
loop_
_entity.id
_entity.type
_entity.pdbx_description
1 polymer ?
#
loop_
_entity_poly.entity_id
_entity_poly.type
_entity_poly.pdbx_seq_one_letter_code
_entity_poly.pdbx_strand_id
1 'polypeptide(L)'
;MLSILRQLTAEEQRRAGQACGAALEAGPDAILRALCCALRVTVLGLFPVWREDLLLLHAARRLGVGNPSALLPALERQVLAALLRLAWDDASPEYQRHVLARALELWDAEAKPLFALPAPDDVLALHAGVEALLCRPTGLRALAAALDTLPLPLPPPPRRMVAGLPLPPDRGPMMLYEVLLVVWRARRRLLAEKRAERRHLERHIRQVESYLDYRERDFRSTPVHWTRRPASGAAVAAGAAAAASIQWLMMVPDPLTWVVAGAGIAWSAVAWASRPKVGSDPRYRRLVTELAVLRQRLRDVERAVSSLEEE
;
A
#
# COMPACT_ATOMS: atom_id res chain seq x y z
N MET A 1 9.29 10.49 -7.41
CA MET A 1 9.09 10.48 -8.88
C MET A 1 9.73 9.26 -9.55
N LEU A 2 11.04 9.05 -9.45
CA LEU A 2 11.74 7.99 -10.22
C LEU A 2 11.29 6.57 -9.85
N SER A 3 10.98 6.33 -8.57
CA SER A 3 10.40 5.08 -8.08
C SER A 3 9.08 4.73 -8.80
N ILE A 4 8.25 5.73 -9.06
CA ILE A 4 6.98 5.59 -9.79
C ILE A 4 7.23 5.47 -11.29
N LEU A 5 8.17 6.24 -11.86
CA LEU A 5 8.54 6.12 -13.28
C LEU A 5 8.94 4.68 -13.67
N ARG A 6 9.59 3.96 -12.76
CA ARG A 6 9.96 2.55 -12.93
C ARG A 6 8.79 1.56 -12.90
N GLN A 7 7.63 1.98 -12.37
CA GLN A 7 6.42 1.16 -12.23
C GLN A 7 5.32 1.55 -13.23
N LEU A 8 5.63 2.46 -14.15
CA LEU A 8 4.73 2.86 -15.22
C LEU A 8 4.47 1.70 -16.18
N THR A 9 3.24 1.63 -16.67
CA THR A 9 2.89 0.81 -17.83
C THR A 9 3.57 1.35 -19.09
N ALA A 10 3.67 0.53 -20.14
CA ALA A 10 4.26 0.94 -21.42
C ALA A 10 3.56 2.19 -22.02
N GLU A 11 2.25 2.31 -21.82
CA GLU A 11 1.47 3.47 -22.28
C GLU A 11 1.78 4.73 -21.47
N GLU A 12 1.86 4.63 -20.14
CA GLU A 12 2.26 5.74 -19.28
C GLU A 12 3.71 6.19 -19.56
N GLN A 13 4.63 5.24 -19.83
CA GLN A 13 6.01 5.55 -20.23
C GLN A 13 6.07 6.29 -21.57
N ARG A 14 5.29 5.84 -22.57
CA ARG A 14 5.18 6.52 -23.87
C ARG A 14 4.69 7.96 -23.71
N ARG A 15 3.65 8.19 -22.90
CA ARG A 15 3.13 9.54 -22.61
C ARG A 15 4.16 10.41 -21.91
N ALA A 16 4.84 9.88 -20.89
CA ALA A 16 5.89 10.61 -20.20
C ALA A 16 7.09 10.93 -21.11
N GLY A 17 7.47 10.00 -22.00
CA GLY A 17 8.50 10.20 -23.01
C GLY A 17 8.12 11.30 -24.01
N GLN A 18 6.90 11.25 -24.55
CA GLN A 18 6.36 12.28 -25.44
C GLN A 18 6.34 13.66 -24.78
N ALA A 19 5.86 13.75 -23.54
CA ALA A 19 5.76 14.99 -22.78
C ALA A 19 7.09 15.72 -22.62
N CYS A 20 8.19 14.99 -22.42
CA CYS A 20 9.53 15.57 -22.24
C CYS A 20 10.40 15.56 -23.51
N GLY A 21 9.86 15.11 -24.65
CA GLY A 21 10.61 14.98 -25.91
C GLY A 21 11.69 13.89 -25.91
N ALA A 22 11.59 12.92 -25.00
CA ALA A 22 12.42 11.71 -25.04
C ALA A 22 11.90 10.72 -26.10
N ALA A 23 12.68 9.69 -26.41
CA ALA A 23 12.22 8.60 -27.27
C ALA A 23 10.94 7.96 -26.72
N LEU A 24 10.05 7.48 -27.59
CA LEU A 24 8.76 6.90 -27.19
C LEU A 24 8.89 5.72 -26.22
N GLU A 25 10.01 5.00 -26.26
CA GLU A 25 10.32 3.87 -25.38
C GLU A 25 11.49 4.20 -24.44
N ALA A 26 11.65 5.48 -24.12
CA ALA A 26 12.65 5.93 -23.17
C ALA A 26 12.39 5.33 -21.79
N GLY A 27 13.42 4.65 -21.26
CA GLY A 27 13.40 4.20 -19.88
C GLY A 27 13.31 5.37 -18.89
N PRO A 28 13.00 5.09 -17.61
CA PRO A 28 12.78 6.10 -16.59
C PRO A 28 13.96 7.06 -16.40
N ASP A 29 15.20 6.55 -16.50
CA ASP A 29 16.40 7.38 -16.38
C ASP A 29 16.63 8.26 -17.62
N ALA A 30 16.11 7.88 -18.79
CA ALA A 30 16.14 8.73 -19.99
C ALA A 30 15.12 9.86 -19.91
N ILE A 31 13.93 9.61 -19.35
CA ILE A 31 12.93 10.64 -19.05
C ILE A 31 13.49 11.64 -18.03
N LEU A 32 14.10 11.16 -16.94
CA LEU A 32 14.73 12.04 -15.95
C LEU A 32 15.83 12.92 -16.57
N ARG A 33 16.67 12.33 -17.44
CA ARG A 33 17.71 13.07 -18.17
C ARG A 33 17.12 14.14 -19.09
N ALA A 34 16.08 13.81 -19.86
CA ALA A 34 15.41 14.76 -20.73
C ALA A 34 14.85 15.95 -19.94
N LEU A 35 14.21 15.69 -18.79
CA LEU A 35 13.72 16.74 -17.89
C LEU A 35 14.84 17.60 -17.30
N CYS A 36 15.94 16.99 -16.85
CA CYS A 36 17.09 17.73 -16.33
C CYS A 36 17.71 18.64 -17.40
N CYS A 37 17.81 18.16 -18.64
CA CYS A 37 18.27 18.96 -19.78
C CYS A 37 17.30 20.10 -20.10
N ALA A 38 15.99 19.82 -20.15
CA ALA A 38 14.96 20.81 -20.45
C ALA A 38 14.92 21.94 -19.41
N LEU A 39 15.10 21.60 -18.13
CA LEU A 39 15.15 22.56 -17.03
C LEU A 39 16.55 23.14 -16.78
N ARG A 40 17.56 22.77 -17.59
CA ARG A 40 18.96 23.23 -17.50
C ARG A 40 19.58 23.00 -16.10
N VAL A 41 19.27 21.86 -15.50
CA VAL A 41 19.79 21.44 -14.20
C VAL A 41 21.28 21.16 -14.34
N THR A 42 22.09 22.10 -13.86
CA THR A 42 23.56 22.07 -13.98
C THR A 42 24.22 22.32 -12.64
N VAL A 43 25.38 21.69 -12.43
CA VAL A 43 26.29 22.02 -11.33
C VAL A 43 27.34 22.99 -11.85
N LEU A 44 27.55 24.07 -11.10
CA LEU A 44 28.44 25.18 -11.46
C LEU A 44 28.11 25.82 -12.82
N GLY A 45 26.88 25.65 -13.32
CA GLY A 45 26.44 26.18 -14.61
C GLY A 45 26.97 25.43 -15.84
N LEU A 46 27.76 24.36 -15.66
CA LEU A 46 28.54 23.75 -16.74
C LEU A 46 28.27 22.26 -16.92
N PHE A 47 28.06 21.52 -15.82
CA PHE A 47 27.91 20.05 -15.89
C PHE A 47 26.45 19.65 -15.69
N PRO A 48 25.81 18.97 -16.66
CA PRO A 48 24.44 18.50 -16.48
C PRO A 48 24.40 17.48 -15.36
N VAL A 49 23.42 17.59 -14.47
CA VAL A 49 23.25 16.63 -13.37
C VAL A 49 21.90 15.96 -13.46
N TRP A 50 21.94 14.63 -13.39
CA TRP A 50 20.78 13.77 -13.61
C TRP A 50 20.30 13.19 -12.29
N ARG A 51 19.81 14.08 -11.43
CA ARG A 51 19.35 13.73 -10.09
C ARG A 51 17.97 14.31 -9.84
N GLU A 52 17.07 13.46 -9.36
CA GLU A 52 15.68 13.81 -9.09
C GLU A 52 15.55 14.95 -8.06
N ASP A 53 16.34 14.88 -6.99
CA ASP A 53 16.33 15.89 -5.92
C ASP A 53 16.78 17.26 -6.43
N LEU A 54 17.82 17.32 -7.26
CA LEU A 54 18.30 18.56 -7.85
C LEU A 54 17.35 19.11 -8.91
N LEU A 55 16.72 18.23 -9.70
CA LEU A 55 15.69 18.62 -10.66
C LEU A 55 14.53 19.33 -9.96
N LEU A 56 13.96 18.71 -8.94
CA LEU A 56 12.82 19.26 -8.21
C LEU A 56 13.21 20.50 -7.41
N LEU A 57 14.40 20.54 -6.81
CA LEU A 57 14.88 21.73 -6.10
C LEU A 57 15.10 22.90 -7.05
N HIS A 58 15.65 22.65 -8.24
CA HIS A 58 15.82 23.68 -9.25
C HIS A 58 14.46 24.19 -9.74
N ALA A 59 13.53 23.29 -10.05
CA ALA A 59 12.16 23.64 -10.43
C ALA A 59 11.46 24.47 -9.34
N ALA A 60 11.53 24.05 -8.08
CA ALA A 60 10.94 24.75 -6.94
C ALA A 60 11.45 26.19 -6.83
N ARG A 61 12.76 26.40 -6.92
CA ARG A 61 13.36 27.75 -6.92
C ARG A 61 12.87 28.60 -8.08
N ARG A 62 12.78 28.01 -9.29
CA ARG A 62 12.31 28.73 -10.48
C ARG A 62 10.84 29.11 -10.41
N LEU A 63 10.04 28.30 -9.71
CA LEU A 63 8.62 28.56 -9.46
C LEU A 63 8.39 29.47 -8.24
N GLY A 64 9.44 29.95 -7.57
CA GLY A 64 9.31 30.84 -6.42
C GLY A 64 8.82 30.14 -5.14
N VAL A 65 9.00 28.83 -5.01
CA VAL A 65 8.70 28.10 -3.76
C VAL A 65 9.67 28.57 -2.67
N GLY A 66 9.16 29.33 -1.69
CA GLY A 66 10.00 30.03 -0.71
C GLY A 66 10.83 29.11 0.18
N ASN A 67 10.22 28.06 0.74
CA ASN A 67 10.89 27.09 1.62
C ASN A 67 10.73 25.67 1.07
N PRO A 68 11.54 25.29 0.06
CA PRO A 68 11.47 23.95 -0.52
C PRO A 68 11.85 22.90 0.54
N SER A 69 11.02 21.88 0.68
CA SER A 69 11.29 20.78 1.63
C SER A 69 12.55 20.02 1.24
N ALA A 70 13.32 19.57 2.23
CA ALA A 70 14.44 18.65 2.03
C ALA A 70 13.96 17.21 1.75
N LEU A 71 12.71 16.89 2.08
CA LEU A 71 12.12 15.58 1.83
C LEU A 71 11.59 15.53 0.39
N LEU A 72 12.13 14.60 -0.40
CA LEU A 72 11.85 14.48 -1.83
C LEU A 72 10.35 14.40 -2.18
N PRO A 73 9.50 13.61 -1.48
CA PRO A 73 8.08 13.54 -1.82
C PRO A 73 7.34 14.85 -1.50
N ALA A 74 7.70 15.50 -0.38
CA ALA A 74 7.13 16.80 -0.04
C ALA A 74 7.53 17.89 -1.05
N LEU A 75 8.76 17.85 -1.55
CA LEU A 75 9.25 18.75 -2.59
C LEU A 75 8.53 18.52 -3.93
N GLU A 76 8.37 17.26 -4.34
CA GLU A 76 7.59 16.89 -5.54
C GLU A 76 6.17 17.47 -5.49
N ARG A 77 5.49 17.32 -4.34
CA ARG A 77 4.16 17.91 -4.11
C ARG A 77 4.16 19.42 -4.21
N GLN A 78 5.13 20.09 -3.60
CA GLN A 78 5.24 21.56 -3.66
C GLN A 78 5.43 22.05 -5.10
N VAL A 79 6.27 21.37 -5.88
CA VAL A 79 6.53 21.70 -7.28
C VAL A 79 5.27 21.48 -8.13
N LEU A 80 4.61 20.33 -8.01
CA LEU A 80 3.36 20.08 -8.72
C LEU A 80 2.28 21.08 -8.33
N ALA A 81 2.12 21.36 -7.05
CA ALA A 81 1.14 22.34 -6.57
C ALA A 81 1.41 23.74 -7.13
N ALA A 82 2.67 24.17 -7.18
CA ALA A 82 3.03 25.45 -7.79
C ALA A 82 2.70 25.49 -9.29
N LEU A 83 2.98 24.41 -10.03
CA LEU A 83 2.63 24.31 -11.46
C LEU A 83 1.10 24.29 -11.67
N LEU A 84 0.36 23.58 -10.81
CA LEU A 84 -1.10 23.53 -10.86
C LEU A 84 -1.72 24.88 -10.57
N ARG A 85 -1.21 25.66 -9.61
CA ARG A 85 -1.67 27.04 -9.38
C ARG A 85 -1.53 27.91 -10.61
N LEU A 86 -0.37 27.85 -11.27
CA LEU A 86 -0.14 28.60 -12.51
C LEU A 86 -1.13 28.21 -13.63
N ALA A 87 -1.40 26.92 -13.79
CA ALA A 87 -2.37 26.42 -14.77
C ALA A 87 -3.82 26.75 -14.37
N TRP A 88 -4.10 26.77 -13.06
CA TRP A 88 -5.41 27.11 -12.49
C TRP A 88 -5.77 28.57 -12.74
N ASP A 89 -4.84 29.48 -12.45
CA ASP A 89 -5.06 30.93 -12.55
C ASP A 89 -5.33 31.40 -13.99
N ASP A 90 -4.90 30.63 -15.00
CA ASP A 90 -5.15 30.92 -16.43
C ASP A 90 -6.52 30.39 -16.91
N ALA A 91 -7.16 29.48 -16.17
CA ALA A 91 -8.43 28.88 -16.54
C ALA A 91 -9.63 29.76 -16.18
N SER A 92 -10.72 29.66 -16.96
CA SER A 92 -11.97 30.38 -16.64
C SER A 92 -12.61 29.84 -15.34
N PRO A 93 -13.31 30.67 -14.55
CA PRO A 93 -13.96 30.23 -13.31
C PRO A 93 -14.95 29.07 -13.50
N GLU A 94 -15.66 29.06 -14.63
CA GLU A 94 -16.53 27.94 -15.00
C GLU A 94 -15.73 26.64 -15.18
N TYR A 95 -14.62 26.69 -15.92
CA TYR A 95 -13.76 25.53 -16.14
C TYR A 95 -13.11 25.04 -14.84
N GLN A 96 -12.59 25.96 -14.03
CA GLN A 96 -12.09 25.71 -12.69
C GLN A 96 -13.12 24.95 -11.85
N ARG A 97 -14.38 25.40 -11.84
CA ARG A 97 -15.47 24.73 -11.10
C ARG A 97 -15.73 23.32 -11.60
N HIS A 98 -15.69 23.07 -12.91
CA HIS A 98 -15.84 21.72 -13.47
C HIS A 98 -14.68 20.81 -13.08
N VAL A 99 -13.44 21.30 -13.14
CA VAL A 99 -12.26 20.55 -12.69
C VAL A 99 -12.37 20.24 -11.20
N LEU A 100 -12.79 21.20 -10.37
CA LEU A 100 -12.96 21.02 -8.93
C LEU A 100 -14.04 19.98 -8.62
N ALA A 101 -15.20 20.08 -9.28
CA ALA A 101 -16.28 19.11 -9.13
C ALA A 101 -15.81 17.70 -9.49
N ARG A 102 -15.10 17.56 -10.61
CA ARG A 102 -14.56 16.28 -11.04
C ARG A 102 -13.49 15.73 -10.09
N ALA A 103 -12.63 16.59 -9.55
CA ALA A 103 -11.65 16.19 -8.55
C ALA A 103 -12.31 15.74 -7.25
N LEU A 104 -13.40 16.39 -6.82
CA LEU A 104 -14.16 15.98 -5.64
C LEU A 104 -14.86 14.63 -5.84
N GLU A 105 -15.36 14.33 -7.04
CA GLU A 105 -15.91 13.00 -7.38
C GLU A 105 -14.83 11.90 -7.34
N LEU A 106 -13.61 12.24 -7.76
CA LEU A 106 -12.46 11.33 -7.82
C LEU A 106 -11.64 11.33 -6.53
N TRP A 107 -12.16 11.91 -5.45
CA TRP A 107 -11.48 11.97 -4.17
C TRP A 107 -11.42 10.58 -3.52
N ASP A 108 -10.25 9.94 -3.59
CA ASP A 108 -10.04 8.55 -3.16
C ASP A 108 -9.81 8.36 -1.64
N ALA A 109 -10.07 9.38 -0.82
CA ALA A 109 -9.96 9.23 0.62
C ALA A 109 -11.28 8.69 1.20
N GLU A 110 -11.18 7.76 2.16
CA GLU A 110 -12.34 7.27 2.91
C GLU A 110 -13.03 8.38 3.71
N ALA A 111 -12.27 9.43 4.07
CA ALA A 111 -12.81 10.64 4.67
C ALA A 111 -13.39 11.58 3.60
N LYS A 112 -14.64 11.99 3.83
CA LYS A 112 -15.36 12.99 3.01
C LYS A 112 -14.51 14.27 2.86
N PRO A 113 -14.48 14.92 1.68
CA PRO A 113 -13.76 16.17 1.50
C PRO A 113 -14.23 17.21 2.54
N LEU A 114 -13.28 18.00 3.05
CA LEU A 114 -13.54 19.00 4.09
C LEU A 114 -14.30 20.23 3.59
N PHE A 115 -14.58 20.33 2.29
CA PHE A 115 -15.21 21.49 1.67
C PHE A 115 -16.22 21.05 0.61
N ALA A 116 -17.21 21.91 0.37
CA ALA A 116 -18.23 21.73 -0.65
C ALA A 116 -17.85 22.47 -1.94
N LEU A 117 -18.45 22.09 -3.06
CA LEU A 117 -18.29 22.82 -4.30
C LEU A 117 -18.84 24.26 -4.11
N PRO A 118 -18.06 25.30 -4.40
CA PRO A 118 -18.49 26.68 -4.22
C PRO A 118 -19.58 27.08 -5.23
N ALA A 119 -20.28 28.17 -4.88
CA ALA A 119 -21.24 28.83 -5.77
C ALA A 119 -20.53 29.38 -7.03
N PRO A 120 -21.24 29.54 -8.16
CA PRO A 120 -20.63 29.97 -9.42
C PRO A 120 -19.93 31.33 -9.34
N ASP A 121 -20.43 32.23 -8.49
CA ASP A 121 -19.94 33.61 -8.40
C ASP A 121 -18.80 33.78 -7.37
N ASP A 122 -18.42 32.72 -6.65
CA ASP A 122 -17.45 32.79 -5.55
C ASP A 122 -16.05 32.30 -5.98
N VAL A 123 -15.32 33.18 -6.67
CA VAL A 123 -13.95 32.92 -7.14
C VAL A 123 -12.97 32.68 -5.97
N LEU A 124 -13.17 33.36 -4.84
CA LEU A 124 -12.33 33.18 -3.65
C LEU A 124 -12.51 31.76 -3.06
N ALA A 125 -13.75 31.26 -3.04
CA ALA A 125 -14.02 29.91 -2.59
C ALA A 125 -13.53 28.84 -3.57
N LEU A 126 -13.48 29.11 -4.89
CA LEU A 126 -12.81 28.23 -5.86
C LEU A 126 -11.31 28.10 -5.56
N HIS A 127 -10.66 29.23 -5.28
CA HIS A 127 -9.23 29.25 -4.93
C HIS A 127 -8.97 28.53 -3.60
N ALA A 128 -9.80 28.77 -2.58
CA ALA A 128 -9.72 28.03 -1.31
C ALA A 128 -9.95 26.52 -1.49
N GLY A 129 -10.87 26.14 -2.37
CA GLY A 129 -11.16 24.74 -2.71
C GLY A 129 -9.97 24.04 -3.36
N VAL A 130 -9.34 24.66 -4.37
CA VAL A 130 -8.15 24.07 -5.00
C VAL A 130 -6.98 24.00 -4.01
N GLU A 131 -6.75 25.03 -3.19
CA GLU A 131 -5.70 25.01 -2.16
C GLU A 131 -5.90 23.88 -1.15
N ALA A 132 -7.14 23.62 -0.74
CA ALA A 132 -7.46 22.49 0.13
C ALA A 132 -7.11 21.12 -0.50
N LEU A 133 -7.26 20.98 -1.82
CA LEU A 133 -6.82 19.78 -2.55
C LEU A 133 -5.29 19.71 -2.65
N LEU A 134 -4.63 20.82 -3.01
CA LEU A 134 -3.18 20.90 -3.19
C LEU A 134 -2.41 20.62 -1.89
N CYS A 135 -2.98 20.96 -0.73
CA CYS A 135 -2.37 20.70 0.58
C CYS A 135 -2.31 19.21 0.95
N ARG A 136 -3.00 18.33 0.23
CA ARG A 136 -3.14 16.92 0.58
C ARG A 136 -2.70 16.00 -0.58
N PRO A 137 -1.96 14.91 -0.30
CA PRO A 137 -1.59 13.95 -1.34
C PRO A 137 -2.82 13.29 -1.99
N THR A 138 -3.88 13.05 -1.22
CA THR A 138 -5.17 12.57 -1.76
C THR A 138 -5.79 13.55 -2.74
N GLY A 139 -5.69 14.86 -2.48
CA GLY A 139 -6.23 15.89 -3.35
C GLY A 139 -5.43 16.09 -4.62
N LEU A 140 -4.10 16.04 -4.53
CA LEU A 140 -3.25 16.05 -5.71
C LEU A 140 -3.51 14.87 -6.64
N ARG A 141 -3.70 13.66 -6.11
CA ARG A 141 -4.09 12.48 -6.92
C ARG A 141 -5.45 12.66 -7.58
N ALA A 142 -6.43 13.19 -6.84
CA ALA A 142 -7.77 13.43 -7.36
C ALA A 142 -7.77 14.49 -8.48
N LEU A 143 -7.03 15.59 -8.28
CA LEU A 143 -6.81 16.63 -9.30
C LEU A 143 -6.08 16.05 -10.52
N ALA A 144 -4.97 15.35 -10.33
CA ALA A 144 -4.20 14.77 -11.43
C ALA A 144 -5.05 13.86 -12.32
N ALA A 145 -5.98 13.10 -11.73
CA ALA A 145 -6.90 12.27 -12.47
C ALA A 145 -8.11 13.02 -13.06
N ALA A 146 -8.61 14.08 -12.42
CA ALA A 146 -9.60 14.96 -13.04
C ALA A 146 -9.03 15.59 -14.34
N LEU A 147 -7.75 15.93 -14.31
CA LEU A 147 -6.99 16.48 -15.43
C LEU A 147 -6.73 15.48 -16.57
N ASP A 148 -7.04 14.18 -16.40
CA ASP A 148 -7.07 13.24 -17.54
C ASP A 148 -8.23 13.58 -18.50
N THR A 149 -9.37 13.98 -17.94
CA THR A 149 -10.58 14.31 -18.70
C THR A 149 -10.71 15.79 -19.01
N LEU A 150 -10.17 16.65 -18.13
CA LEU A 150 -10.29 18.10 -18.20
C LEU A 150 -8.90 18.72 -18.05
N PRO A 151 -8.02 18.64 -19.06
CA PRO A 151 -6.64 19.10 -18.94
C PRO A 151 -6.55 20.63 -18.77
N LEU A 152 -5.90 21.09 -17.70
CA LEU A 152 -5.54 22.50 -17.56
C LEU A 152 -4.28 22.78 -18.38
N PRO A 153 -4.32 23.72 -19.34
CA PRO A 153 -3.12 24.17 -20.03
C PRO A 153 -2.26 24.99 -19.06
N LEU A 154 -0.94 24.83 -19.15
CA LEU A 154 -0.04 25.79 -18.52
C LEU A 154 -0.01 27.07 -19.35
N PRO A 155 0.03 28.25 -18.70
CA PRO A 155 0.18 29.51 -19.41
C PRO A 155 1.50 29.50 -20.20
N PRO A 156 1.52 30.06 -21.41
CA PRO A 156 2.74 30.14 -22.20
C PRO A 156 3.82 30.90 -21.42
N PRO A 157 5.10 30.45 -21.46
CA PRO A 157 6.15 31.16 -20.76
C PRO A 157 6.24 32.61 -21.26
N PRO A 158 6.44 33.59 -20.37
CA PRO A 158 6.57 34.99 -20.78
C PRO A 158 7.71 35.11 -21.78
N ARG A 159 7.47 35.79 -22.91
CA ARG A 159 8.50 36.03 -23.94
C ARG A 159 9.61 36.88 -23.31
N ARG A 160 10.74 36.25 -23.01
CA ARG A 160 11.93 36.95 -22.51
C ARG A 160 12.80 37.37 -23.69
N MET A 161 13.17 38.65 -23.72
CA MET A 161 14.16 39.18 -24.65
C MET A 161 15.46 39.39 -23.89
N VAL A 162 16.57 38.92 -24.45
CA VAL A 162 17.92 39.26 -23.96
C VAL A 162 18.67 39.83 -25.15
N ALA A 163 19.23 41.04 -24.99
CA ALA A 163 19.94 41.76 -26.06
C ALA A 163 19.13 41.90 -27.36
N GLY A 164 17.82 42.12 -27.28
CA GLY A 164 16.94 42.32 -28.45
C GLY A 164 16.59 41.05 -29.22
N LEU A 165 17.15 39.89 -28.85
CA LEU A 165 16.81 38.59 -29.44
C LEU A 165 15.76 37.87 -28.58
N PRO A 166 14.73 37.26 -29.19
CA PRO A 166 13.79 36.43 -28.47
C PRO A 166 14.53 35.18 -27.97
N LEU A 167 14.55 34.96 -26.65
CA LEU A 167 14.99 33.66 -26.15
C LEU A 167 13.98 32.59 -26.57
N PRO A 168 14.44 31.37 -26.89
CA PRO A 168 13.54 30.25 -27.08
C PRO A 168 12.67 30.09 -25.82
N PRO A 169 11.36 29.80 -25.99
CA PRO A 169 10.44 29.65 -24.87
C PRO A 169 10.95 28.52 -23.96
N ASP A 170 11.01 28.79 -22.67
CA ASP A 170 11.42 27.79 -21.70
C ASP A 170 10.29 26.79 -21.47
N ARG A 171 10.39 25.63 -22.14
CA ARG A 171 9.41 24.54 -22.05
C ARG A 171 9.64 23.63 -20.84
N GLY A 172 10.73 23.81 -20.09
CA GLY A 172 11.09 22.95 -18.97
C GLY A 172 9.97 22.76 -17.94
N PRO A 173 9.34 23.83 -17.42
CA PRO A 173 8.23 23.72 -16.47
C PRO A 173 7.01 22.97 -17.03
N MET A 174 6.72 23.14 -18.32
CA MET A 174 5.60 22.47 -18.99
C MET A 174 5.84 20.98 -19.14
N MET A 175 7.04 20.59 -19.59
CA MET A 175 7.44 19.19 -19.66
C MET A 175 7.40 18.52 -18.28
N LEU A 176 7.89 19.23 -17.25
CA LEU A 176 7.86 18.72 -15.88
C LEU A 176 6.43 18.55 -15.35
N TYR A 177 5.54 19.50 -15.62
CA TYR A 177 4.13 19.41 -15.24
C TYR A 177 3.45 18.18 -15.84
N GLU A 178 3.58 17.98 -17.16
CA GLU A 178 2.98 16.83 -17.84
C GLU A 178 3.51 15.50 -17.29
N VAL A 179 4.83 15.38 -17.08
CA VAL A 179 5.42 14.16 -16.49
C VAL A 179 4.97 13.97 -15.05
N LEU A 180 4.89 15.03 -14.23
CA LEU A 180 4.38 14.93 -12.87
C LEU A 180 2.90 14.51 -12.84
N LEU A 181 2.06 15.01 -13.76
CA LEU A 181 0.69 14.53 -13.89
C LEU A 181 0.63 13.02 -14.17
N VAL A 182 1.44 12.52 -15.10
CA VAL A 182 1.55 11.07 -15.38
C VAL A 182 1.97 10.30 -14.12
N VAL A 183 2.96 10.80 -13.38
CA VAL A 183 3.45 10.17 -12.14
C VAL A 183 2.36 10.11 -11.07
N TRP A 184 1.61 11.20 -10.85
CA TRP A 184 0.56 11.25 -9.84
C TRP A 184 -0.65 10.38 -10.21
N ARG A 185 -0.97 10.27 -11.51
CA ARG A 185 -1.98 9.31 -12.02
C ARG A 185 -1.53 7.88 -11.81
N ALA A 186 -0.28 7.55 -12.13
CA ALA A 186 0.27 6.23 -11.88
C ALA A 186 0.29 5.89 -10.39
N ARG A 187 0.63 6.85 -9.51
CA ARG A 187 0.57 6.67 -8.05
C ARG A 187 -0.86 6.34 -7.59
N ARG A 188 -1.87 7.01 -8.15
CA ARG A 188 -3.30 6.70 -7.90
C ARG A 188 -3.66 5.27 -8.33
N ARG A 189 -3.28 4.86 -9.55
CA ARG A 189 -3.51 3.51 -10.07
C ARG A 189 -2.84 2.45 -9.19
N LEU A 190 -1.56 2.61 -8.88
CA LEU A 190 -0.79 1.69 -8.05
C LEU A 190 -1.40 1.57 -6.65
N LEU A 191 -1.85 2.69 -6.06
CA LEU A 191 -2.55 2.66 -4.78
C LEU A 191 -3.85 1.84 -4.86
N ALA A 192 -4.65 2.03 -5.92
CA ALA A 192 -5.87 1.27 -6.13
C ALA A 192 -5.60 -0.23 -6.29
N GLU A 193 -4.57 -0.60 -7.06
CA GLU A 193 -4.10 -1.98 -7.23
C GLU A 193 -3.66 -2.59 -5.89
N LYS A 194 -2.85 -1.86 -5.10
CA LYS A 194 -2.37 -2.34 -3.79
C LYS A 194 -3.49 -2.45 -2.76
N ARG A 195 -4.46 -1.53 -2.76
CA ARG A 195 -5.66 -1.64 -1.90
C ARG A 195 -6.53 -2.83 -2.32
N ALA A 196 -6.66 -3.11 -3.61
CA ALA A 196 -7.37 -4.29 -4.10
C ALA A 196 -6.66 -5.59 -3.70
N GLU A 197 -5.33 -5.63 -3.85
CA GLU A 197 -4.47 -6.73 -3.40
C GLU A 197 -4.61 -6.99 -1.90
N ARG A 198 -4.56 -5.93 -1.08
CA ARG A 198 -4.81 -5.99 0.37
C ARG A 198 -6.17 -6.63 0.68
N ARG A 199 -7.26 -6.14 0.08
CA ARG A 199 -8.61 -6.69 0.28
C ARG A 199 -8.73 -8.14 -0.16
N HIS A 200 -7.99 -8.55 -1.20
CA HIS A 200 -7.94 -9.94 -1.64
C HIS A 200 -7.21 -10.82 -0.62
N LEU A 201 -6.03 -10.39 -0.15
CA LEU A 201 -5.25 -11.09 0.88
C LEU A 201 -6.02 -11.21 2.20
N GLU A 202 -6.67 -10.15 2.67
CA GLU A 202 -7.49 -10.18 3.89
C GLU A 202 -8.66 -11.17 3.80
N ARG A 203 -9.29 -11.30 2.62
CA ARG A 203 -10.34 -12.30 2.38
C ARG A 203 -9.76 -13.71 2.39
N HIS A 204 -8.61 -13.92 1.75
CA HIS A 204 -7.96 -15.22 1.70
C HIS A 204 -7.48 -15.66 3.09
N ILE A 205 -6.89 -14.76 3.87
CA ILE A 205 -6.51 -15.01 5.27
C ILE A 205 -7.71 -15.45 6.09
N ARG A 206 -8.83 -14.71 6.02
CA ARG A 206 -10.08 -15.08 6.71
C ARG A 206 -10.61 -16.45 6.30
N GLN A 207 -10.51 -16.80 5.02
CA GLN A 207 -10.91 -18.13 4.52
C GLN A 207 -10.01 -19.23 5.11
N VAL A 208 -8.69 -19.06 5.09
CA VAL A 208 -7.74 -20.04 5.65
C VAL A 208 -7.93 -20.19 7.16
N GLU A 209 -8.12 -19.08 7.89
CA GLU A 209 -8.42 -19.10 9.32
C GLU A 209 -9.72 -19.85 9.62
N SER A 210 -10.80 -19.57 8.88
CA SER A 210 -12.07 -20.29 9.05
C SER A 210 -11.95 -21.80 8.79
N TYR A 211 -11.10 -22.18 7.83
CA TYR A 211 -10.84 -23.59 7.52
C TYR A 211 -9.99 -24.27 8.60
N LEU A 212 -8.98 -23.57 9.14
CA LEU A 212 -8.18 -24.06 10.27
C LEU A 212 -9.05 -24.26 11.51
N ASP A 213 -9.93 -23.30 11.83
CA ASP A 213 -10.89 -23.40 12.93
C ASP A 213 -11.86 -24.58 12.75
N TYR A 214 -12.40 -24.74 11.54
CA TYR A 214 -13.25 -25.87 11.20
C TYR A 214 -12.53 -27.21 11.42
N ARG A 215 -11.29 -27.32 10.92
CA ARG A 215 -10.47 -28.52 11.09
C ARG A 215 -10.18 -28.80 12.55
N GLU A 216 -9.85 -27.77 13.34
CA GLU A 216 -9.60 -27.94 14.76
C GLU A 216 -10.85 -28.46 15.48
N ARG A 217 -12.04 -27.95 15.14
CA ARG A 217 -13.31 -28.46 15.68
C ARG A 217 -13.57 -29.90 15.25
N ASP A 218 -13.35 -30.24 13.98
CA ASP A 218 -13.53 -31.59 13.43
C ASP A 218 -12.62 -32.62 14.14
N PHE A 219 -11.35 -32.25 14.37
CA PHE A 219 -10.41 -33.06 15.15
C PHE A 219 -10.86 -33.23 16.61
N ARG A 220 -11.44 -32.19 17.23
CA ARG A 220 -11.97 -32.27 18.59
C ARG A 220 -13.23 -33.14 18.66
N SER A 221 -14.07 -33.14 17.62
CA SER A 221 -15.31 -33.93 17.56
C SER A 221 -15.13 -35.36 17.07
N THR A 222 -13.97 -35.70 16.50
CA THR A 222 -13.72 -37.05 16.00
C THR A 222 -13.82 -38.07 17.14
N PRO A 223 -14.76 -39.04 17.09
CA PRO A 223 -14.98 -39.96 18.20
C PRO A 223 -13.73 -40.82 18.41
N VAL A 224 -13.06 -40.58 19.54
CA VAL A 224 -11.92 -41.39 19.96
C VAL A 224 -12.47 -42.76 20.41
N HIS A 225 -12.07 -43.82 19.71
CA HIS A 225 -12.34 -45.21 20.13
C HIS A 225 -12.02 -45.36 21.62
N TRP A 226 -12.88 -46.08 22.36
CA TRP A 226 -12.78 -46.21 23.82
C TRP A 226 -11.39 -46.64 24.31
N THR A 227 -10.69 -47.46 23.51
CA THR A 227 -9.31 -47.92 23.75
C THR A 227 -8.29 -46.78 23.78
N ARG A 228 -8.55 -45.66 23.11
CA ARG A 228 -7.67 -44.47 23.06
C ARG A 228 -8.13 -43.34 23.99
N ARG A 229 -9.11 -43.59 24.87
CA ARG A 229 -9.53 -42.59 25.88
C ARG A 229 -8.62 -42.71 27.11
N PRO A 230 -7.83 -41.70 27.47
CA PRO A 230 -7.02 -41.76 28.70
C PRO A 230 -7.88 -41.89 29.95
N ALA A 231 -9.12 -41.38 29.92
CA ALA A 231 -10.08 -41.51 31.01
C ALA A 231 -10.48 -42.97 31.30
N SER A 232 -10.54 -43.85 30.28
CA SER A 232 -10.85 -45.27 30.53
C SER A 232 -9.67 -45.98 31.21
N GLY A 233 -8.43 -45.70 30.78
CA GLY A 233 -7.23 -46.19 31.47
C GLY A 233 -7.10 -45.68 32.90
N ALA A 234 -7.39 -44.39 33.13
CA ALA A 234 -7.39 -43.78 34.45
C ALA A 234 -8.50 -44.37 35.36
N ALA A 235 -9.68 -44.66 34.82
CA ALA A 235 -10.75 -45.31 35.57
C ALA A 235 -10.38 -46.74 35.99
N VAL A 236 -9.75 -47.52 35.09
CA VAL A 236 -9.24 -48.86 35.41
C VAL A 236 -8.15 -48.78 36.48
N ALA A 237 -7.21 -47.84 36.37
CA ALA A 237 -6.16 -47.63 37.37
C ALA A 237 -6.74 -47.23 38.74
N ALA A 238 -7.71 -46.32 38.77
CA ALA A 238 -8.36 -45.88 39.99
C ALA A 238 -9.14 -47.03 40.67
N GLY A 239 -9.87 -47.83 39.88
CA GLY A 239 -10.58 -49.02 40.39
C GLY A 239 -9.62 -50.07 40.97
N ALA A 240 -8.52 -50.35 40.28
CA ALA A 240 -7.50 -51.29 40.75
C ALA A 240 -6.77 -50.80 42.01
N ALA A 241 -6.44 -49.50 42.08
CA ALA A 241 -5.82 -48.90 43.26
C ALA A 241 -6.75 -48.91 44.47
N ALA A 242 -8.05 -48.63 44.28
CA ALA A 242 -9.04 -48.72 45.34
C ALA A 242 -9.17 -50.18 45.86
N ALA A 243 -9.20 -51.17 44.95
CA ALA A 243 -9.24 -52.58 45.31
C ALA A 243 -7.99 -53.03 46.10
N ALA A 244 -6.79 -52.61 45.65
CA ALA A 244 -5.53 -52.88 46.33
C ALA A 244 -5.51 -52.29 47.76
N SER A 245 -6.06 -51.09 47.93
CA SER A 245 -6.15 -50.40 49.22
C SER A 245 -7.03 -51.16 50.22
N ILE A 246 -8.17 -51.67 49.76
CA ILE A 246 -9.09 -52.48 50.56
C ILE A 246 -8.45 -53.82 50.95
N GLN A 247 -7.79 -54.49 50.00
CA GLN A 247 -7.10 -55.76 50.26
C GLN A 247 -5.94 -55.61 51.26
N TRP A 248 -5.20 -54.50 51.19
CA TRP A 248 -4.14 -54.19 52.14
C TRP A 248 -4.69 -53.95 53.55
N LEU A 249 -5.81 -53.23 53.67
CA LEU A 249 -6.57 -53.06 54.92
C LEU A 249 -7.06 -54.40 55.50
N MET A 250 -7.38 -55.36 54.64
CA MET A 250 -7.78 -56.73 55.03
C MET A 250 -6.59 -57.69 55.25
N MET A 251 -5.33 -57.21 55.18
CA MET A 251 -4.11 -58.01 55.37
C MET A 251 -3.95 -59.20 54.38
N VAL A 252 -4.56 -59.14 53.20
CA VAL A 252 -4.39 -60.13 52.12
C VAL A 252 -3.81 -59.43 50.89
N PRO A 253 -2.48 -59.19 50.85
CA PRO A 253 -1.87 -58.49 49.73
C PRO A 253 -1.85 -59.38 48.48
N ASP A 254 -2.54 -58.95 47.43
CA ASP A 254 -2.45 -59.57 46.10
C ASP A 254 -1.59 -58.68 45.16
N PRO A 255 -0.38 -59.12 44.77
CA PRO A 255 0.49 -58.34 43.89
C PRO A 255 -0.15 -58.04 42.52
N LEU A 256 -1.15 -58.82 42.08
CA LEU A 256 -1.83 -58.60 40.81
C LEU A 256 -2.55 -57.25 40.76
N THR A 257 -3.07 -56.74 41.87
CA THR A 257 -3.80 -55.47 41.89
C THR A 257 -2.91 -54.26 41.58
N TRP A 258 -1.69 -54.25 42.11
CA TRP A 258 -0.68 -53.22 41.78
C TRP A 258 -0.21 -53.30 40.33
N VAL A 259 -0.08 -54.50 39.78
CA VAL A 259 0.25 -54.70 38.35
C VAL A 259 -0.86 -54.15 37.46
N VAL A 260 -2.13 -54.38 37.79
CA VAL A 260 -3.28 -53.84 37.03
C VAL A 260 -3.35 -52.32 37.16
N ALA A 261 -3.10 -51.74 38.34
CA ALA A 261 -3.06 -50.29 38.52
C ALA A 261 -1.94 -49.65 37.69
N GLY A 262 -0.73 -50.23 37.73
CA GLY A 262 0.41 -49.78 36.92
C GLY A 262 0.14 -49.88 35.41
N ALA A 263 -0.47 -50.98 34.95
CA ALA A 263 -0.87 -51.16 33.56
C ALA A 263 -1.93 -50.13 33.13
N GLY A 264 -2.88 -49.78 34.01
CA GLY A 264 -3.87 -48.74 33.74
C GLY A 264 -3.27 -47.34 33.60
N ILE A 265 -2.29 -46.98 34.46
CA ILE A 265 -1.56 -45.70 34.36
C ILE A 265 -0.73 -45.66 33.07
N ALA A 266 0.01 -46.73 32.79
CA ALA A 266 0.81 -46.84 31.57
C ALA A 266 -0.07 -46.74 30.32
N TRP A 267 -1.22 -47.42 30.30
CA TRP A 267 -2.20 -47.32 29.21
C TRP A 267 -2.76 -45.91 29.08
N SER A 268 -3.07 -45.22 30.17
CA SER A 268 -3.54 -43.83 30.15
C SER A 268 -2.49 -42.89 29.55
N ALA A 269 -1.23 -43.04 29.94
CA ALA A 269 -0.11 -42.28 29.39
C ALA A 269 0.09 -42.55 27.89
N VAL A 270 0.05 -43.83 27.48
CA VAL A 270 0.15 -44.23 26.06
C VAL A 270 -1.04 -43.72 25.25
N ALA A 271 -2.26 -43.84 25.78
CA ALA A 271 -3.48 -43.33 25.15
C ALA A 271 -3.47 -41.80 25.02
N TRP A 272 -2.93 -41.08 26.01
CA TRP A 272 -2.76 -39.63 25.94
C TRP A 272 -1.68 -39.23 24.92
N ALA A 273 -0.53 -39.90 24.92
CA ALA A 273 0.56 -39.64 23.99
C ALA A 273 0.20 -39.99 22.53
N SER A 274 -0.63 -41.01 22.32
CA SER A 274 -1.10 -41.46 21.00
C SER A 274 -2.33 -40.71 20.50
N ARG A 275 -2.85 -39.72 21.23
CA ARG A 275 -3.91 -38.85 20.71
C ARG A 275 -3.39 -38.12 19.47
N PRO A 276 -4.10 -38.20 18.34
CA PRO A 276 -3.72 -37.45 17.15
C PRO A 276 -3.70 -35.96 17.51
N LYS A 277 -2.51 -35.36 17.47
CA LYS A 277 -2.36 -33.91 17.64
C LYS A 277 -2.77 -33.26 16.34
N VAL A 278 -3.56 -32.18 16.38
CA VAL A 278 -3.92 -31.40 15.18
C VAL A 278 -2.67 -31.00 14.40
N GLY A 279 -1.59 -30.66 15.10
CA GLY A 279 -0.28 -30.35 14.53
C GLY A 279 0.49 -31.52 13.92
N SER A 280 -0.02 -32.76 13.92
CA SER A 280 0.58 -33.90 13.22
C SER A 280 0.01 -34.10 11.82
N ASP A 281 -1.13 -33.47 11.49
CA ASP A 281 -1.69 -33.52 10.14
C ASP A 281 -0.82 -32.67 9.19
N PRO A 282 -0.23 -33.27 8.13
CA PRO A 282 0.56 -32.53 7.16
C PRO A 282 -0.25 -31.44 6.45
N ARG A 283 -1.57 -31.62 6.30
CA ARG A 283 -2.46 -30.61 5.70
C ARG A 283 -2.63 -29.40 6.61
N TYR A 284 -2.82 -29.63 7.91
CA TYR A 284 -2.89 -28.55 8.90
C TYR A 284 -1.59 -27.75 8.95
N ARG A 285 -0.43 -28.43 8.97
CA ARG A 285 0.88 -27.74 8.92
C ARG A 285 1.04 -26.88 7.68
N ARG A 286 0.67 -27.39 6.50
CA ARG A 286 0.72 -26.64 5.23
C ARG A 286 -0.13 -25.37 5.30
N LEU A 287 -1.34 -25.45 5.82
CA LEU A 287 -2.23 -24.30 5.96
C LEU A 287 -1.70 -23.27 6.95
N VAL A 288 -1.09 -23.69 8.06
CA VAL A 288 -0.43 -22.78 9.01
C VAL A 288 0.75 -22.05 8.35
N THR A 289 1.57 -22.77 7.56
CA THR A 289 2.66 -22.14 6.81
C THR A 289 2.16 -21.18 5.74
N GLU A 290 1.09 -21.54 5.03
CA GLU A 290 0.45 -20.69 4.04
C GLU A 290 -0.11 -19.41 4.67
N LEU A 291 -0.78 -19.53 5.82
CA LEU A 291 -1.29 -18.40 6.59
C LEU A 291 -0.15 -17.44 7.00
N ALA A 292 0.99 -17.97 7.43
CA ALA A 292 2.16 -17.16 7.79
C ALA A 292 2.70 -16.38 6.57
N VAL A 293 2.79 -17.03 5.40
CA VAL A 293 3.21 -16.38 4.15
C VAL A 293 2.21 -15.30 3.72
N LEU A 294 0.90 -15.58 3.79
CA LEU A 294 -0.14 -14.60 3.44
C LEU A 294 -0.10 -13.37 4.37
N ARG A 295 0.08 -13.56 5.67
CA ARG A 295 0.22 -12.47 6.65
C ARG A 295 1.48 -11.64 6.40
N GLN A 296 2.58 -12.27 6.01
CA GLN A 296 3.79 -11.55 5.65
C GLN A 296 3.58 -10.70 4.39
N ARG A 297 2.97 -11.27 3.34
CA ARG A 297 2.61 -10.52 2.13
C ARG A 297 1.66 -9.36 2.42
N LEU A 298 0.68 -9.56 3.31
CA LEU A 298 -0.23 -8.48 3.72
C LEU A 298 0.54 -7.30 4.33
N ARG A 299 1.50 -7.56 5.23
CA ARG A 299 2.35 -6.51 5.81
C ARG A 299 3.18 -5.78 4.76
N ASP A 300 3.71 -6.49 3.78
CA ASP A 300 4.50 -5.89 2.71
C ASP A 300 3.63 -4.99 1.82
N VAL A 301 2.39 -5.41 1.53
CA VAL A 301 1.39 -4.59 0.82
C VAL A 301 0.98 -3.38 1.67
N GLU A 302 0.76 -3.53 2.98
CA GLU A 302 0.43 -2.42 3.89
C GLU A 302 1.54 -1.36 3.94
N ARG A 303 2.80 -1.79 3.96
CA ARG A 303 3.96 -0.86 3.86
C ARG A 303 3.97 -0.14 2.53
N ALA A 304 3.73 -0.86 1.43
CA ALA A 304 3.67 -0.25 0.09
C ALA A 304 2.51 0.74 -0.05
N VAL A 305 1.34 0.45 0.53
CA VAL A 305 0.21 1.39 0.58
C VAL A 305 0.59 2.63 1.40
N SER A 306 1.18 2.45 2.57
CA SER A 306 1.58 3.56 3.44
C SER A 306 2.61 4.46 2.76
N SER A 307 3.63 3.88 2.10
CA SER A 307 4.60 4.67 1.35
C SER A 307 3.96 5.44 0.18
N LEU A 308 3.00 4.83 -0.54
CA LEU A 308 2.28 5.50 -1.63
C LEU A 308 1.26 6.55 -1.14
N GLU A 309 0.88 6.53 0.14
CA GLU A 309 0.01 7.54 0.76
C GLU A 309 0.80 8.72 1.33
N GLU A 310 2.01 8.47 1.83
CA GLU A 310 2.94 9.49 2.31
C GLU A 310 3.59 10.28 1.17
N GLU A 311 3.88 9.62 0.04
CA GLU A 311 4.45 10.21 -1.19
C GLU A 311 3.49 11.13 -1.97
#